data_AF-L0AH39-F1
#
_entry.id   AF-L0AH39-F1
#
_cell.length_a   1.000
_cell.length_b   1.000
_cell.length_c   1.000
_cell.angle_alpha   90.00
_cell.angle_beta   90.00
_cell.angle_gamma   90.00
#
_symmetry.space_group_name_H-M   'P 1'
#
loop_
_entity.id
_entity.type
_entity.pdbx_description
1 polymer ?
#
loop_
_entity_poly.entity_id
_entity_poly.type
_entity_poly.pdbx_seq_one_letter_code
_entity_poly.pdbx_strand_id
1 'polypeptide(L)'
;MNHLPPTGDDEWRLPNHAHVVVYDREDSDRGLLTIYDCGAAQNPPRAQLLGTLEHVDAAADIESTSTGRIVKLREKATLAEGESDQFSIR
;
A
#
# COMPACT_ATOMS: atom_id res chain seq x y z
N MET A 1 -5.95 -4.13 11.19
CA MET A 1 -6.33 -5.47 10.71
C MET A 1 -6.07 -5.52 9.22
N ASN A 2 -5.48 -6.60 8.73
CA ASN A 2 -5.24 -6.82 7.30
C ASN A 2 -6.38 -7.70 6.74
N HIS A 3 -7.22 -7.14 5.87
CA HIS A 3 -8.29 -7.88 5.19
C HIS A 3 -7.96 -8.20 3.73
N LEU A 4 -6.69 -8.10 3.33
CA LEU A 4 -6.28 -8.43 1.97
C LEU A 4 -6.22 -9.95 1.80
N PRO A 5 -6.72 -10.48 0.67
CA PRO A 5 -6.61 -11.90 0.37
C PRO A 5 -5.13 -12.26 0.12
N PRO A 6 -4.57 -13.25 0.84
CA PRO A 6 -3.19 -13.68 0.62
C PRO A 6 -3.05 -14.38 -0.73
N THR A 7 -1.91 -14.20 -1.39
CA THR A 7 -1.54 -14.86 -2.65
C THR A 7 -0.29 -15.73 -2.54
N GLY A 8 0.45 -15.63 -1.44
CA GLY A 8 1.66 -16.37 -1.11
C GLY A 8 2.06 -16.11 0.34
N ASP A 9 3.23 -16.61 0.74
CA ASP A 9 3.88 -16.20 1.99
C ASP A 9 4.25 -14.72 1.89
N ASP A 10 3.76 -13.91 2.84
CA ASP A 10 4.03 -12.46 2.90
C ASP A 10 3.58 -11.67 1.65
N GLU A 11 2.58 -12.20 0.93
CA GLU A 11 2.02 -11.58 -0.25
C GLU A 11 0.49 -11.47 -0.18
N TRP A 12 -0.01 -10.32 -0.60
CA TRP A 12 -1.44 -10.04 -0.61
C TRP A 12 -1.89 -9.42 -1.91
N ARG A 13 -3.01 -9.91 -2.45
CA ARG A 13 -3.65 -9.29 -3.61
C ARG A 13 -4.27 -7.95 -3.21
N LEU A 14 -3.91 -6.91 -3.93
CA LEU A 14 -4.52 -5.59 -3.79
C LEU A 14 -5.88 -5.55 -4.52
N PRO A 15 -6.83 -4.74 -4.02
CA PRO A 15 -8.05 -4.44 -4.75
C PRO A 15 -7.77 -3.90 -6.16
N ASN A 16 -8.72 -4.08 -7.07
CA ASN A 16 -8.60 -3.47 -8.39
C ASN A 16 -8.66 -1.94 -8.24
N HIS A 17 -7.72 -1.24 -8.87
CA HIS A 17 -7.51 0.20 -8.70
C HIS A 17 -7.28 0.65 -7.25
N ALA A 18 -6.61 -0.17 -6.43
CA ALA A 18 -6.39 0.20 -5.04
C ALA A 18 -5.70 1.57 -4.88
N HIS A 19 -6.11 2.30 -3.86
CA HIS A 19 -5.46 3.53 -3.43
C HIS A 19 -4.64 3.23 -2.18
N VAL A 20 -3.32 3.33 -2.30
CA VAL A 20 -2.39 3.12 -1.20
C VAL A 20 -1.89 4.48 -0.73
N VAL A 21 -2.24 4.86 0.50
CA VAL A 21 -1.73 6.06 1.15
C VAL A 21 -0.53 5.65 1.99
N VAL A 22 0.62 6.20 1.67
CA VAL A 22 1.89 5.98 2.38
C VAL A 22 2.18 7.23 3.18
N TYR A 23 2.28 7.06 4.50
CA TYR A 23 2.76 8.10 5.39
C TYR A 23 4.23 7.86 5.68
N ASP A 24 5.04 8.83 5.31
CA ASP A 24 6.45 8.88 5.69
C ASP A 24 6.53 9.47 7.10
N ARG A 25 7.35 8.88 7.98
CA ARG A 25 7.54 9.38 9.34
C ARG A 25 9.01 9.77 9.49
N GLU A 26 9.25 11.07 9.55
CA GLU A 26 10.60 11.64 9.68
C GLU A 26 11.34 11.14 10.96
N ASP A 27 10.59 10.78 12.01
CA ASP A 27 11.11 10.40 13.34
C ASP A 27 10.92 8.90 13.71
N SER A 28 10.56 8.03 12.77
CA SER A 28 10.38 6.60 13.07
C SER A 28 10.99 5.72 11.99
N ASP A 29 11.62 4.62 12.39
CA ASP A 29 12.17 3.61 11.48
C ASP A 29 11.13 2.98 10.54
N ARG A 30 9.83 3.19 10.79
CA ARG A 30 8.71 2.55 10.07
C ARG A 30 7.63 3.55 9.70
N GLY A 31 7.32 3.61 8.40
CA GLY A 31 6.17 4.33 7.86
C GLY A 31 4.83 3.64 8.13
N LEU A 32 3.77 4.14 7.49
CA LEU A 32 2.44 3.54 7.55
C LEU A 32 1.83 3.45 6.15
N LEU A 33 1.48 2.24 5.73
CA LEU A 33 0.73 1.99 4.50
C LEU A 33 -0.74 1.78 4.86
N THR A 34 -1.62 2.56 4.24
CA THR A 34 -3.07 2.39 4.37
C THR A 34 -3.68 2.12 3.00
N ILE A 35 -4.36 0.99 2.87
CA ILE A 35 -4.82 0.47 1.58
C ILE A 35 -6.34 0.57 1.49
N TYR A 36 -6.81 1.25 0.45
CA TYR A 36 -8.22 1.47 0.15
C TYR A 36 -8.62 0.80 -1.16
N ASP A 37 -9.88 0.41 -1.24
CA ASP A 37 -10.53 0.00 -2.48
C ASP A 37 -11.03 1.24 -3.24
N CYS A 38 -10.84 1.30 -4.57
CA CYS A 38 -11.23 2.41 -5.44
C CYS A 38 -12.71 2.84 -5.28
N GLY A 39 -13.56 1.95 -4.75
CA GLY A 39 -15.00 2.12 -4.75
C GLY A 39 -15.61 3.08 -3.73
N ALA A 40 -14.90 3.57 -2.70
CA ALA A 40 -15.58 4.40 -1.71
C ALA A 40 -14.67 5.36 -0.93
N ALA A 41 -14.93 6.65 -1.12
CA ALA A 41 -14.52 7.72 -0.21
C ALA A 41 -15.10 7.57 1.23
N GLN A 42 -15.83 6.48 1.52
CA GLN A 42 -16.45 6.20 2.81
C GLN A 42 -16.20 4.77 3.34
N ASN A 43 -15.46 3.91 2.63
CA ASN A 43 -15.15 2.59 3.17
C ASN A 43 -13.97 2.66 4.15
N PRO A 44 -14.01 1.86 5.23
CA PRO A 44 -12.83 1.68 6.07
C PRO A 44 -11.69 1.10 5.23
N PRO A 45 -10.42 1.35 5.61
CA PRO A 45 -9.29 0.79 4.92
C PRO A 45 -9.35 -0.74 4.93
N ARG A 46 -8.99 -1.37 3.80
CA ARG A 46 -8.88 -2.82 3.68
C ARG A 46 -7.74 -3.37 4.51
N ALA A 47 -6.64 -2.61 4.57
CA ALA A 47 -5.51 -2.96 5.40
C ALA A 47 -4.76 -1.71 5.84
N GLN A 48 -4.11 -1.85 6.98
CA GLN A 48 -3.17 -0.87 7.50
C GLN A 48 -1.95 -1.65 8.01
N LEU A 49 -0.79 -1.35 7.44
CA LEU A 49 0.47 -2.05 7.64
C LEU A 49 1.53 -1.05 8.06
N LEU A 50 2.38 -1.44 9.02
CA LEU A 50 3.50 -0.62 9.47
C LEU A 50 4.72 -1.00 8.63
N GLY A 51 5.40 -0.02 8.06
CA GLY A 51 6.56 -0.24 7.21
C GLY A 51 6.72 0.81 6.11
N THR A 52 7.64 0.55 5.20
CA THR A 52 8.03 1.51 4.16
C THR A 52 7.76 0.93 2.78
N LEU A 53 7.09 1.70 1.93
CA LEU A 53 6.90 1.32 0.53
C LEU A 53 8.16 1.70 -0.25
N GLU A 54 8.99 0.72 -0.60
CA GLU A 54 10.24 0.95 -1.32
C GLU A 54 9.98 1.09 -2.83
N HIS A 55 9.22 0.16 -3.40
CA HIS A 55 9.06 0.02 -4.85
C HIS A 55 7.61 -0.14 -5.29
N VAL A 56 7.31 0.40 -6.49
CA VAL A 56 6.02 0.25 -7.18
C VAL A 56 6.31 -0.16 -8.63
N ASP A 57 6.28 -1.46 -8.87
CA ASP A 57 6.46 -2.14 -10.15
C ASP A 57 5.12 -2.52 -10.79
N ALA A 58 4.10 -1.68 -10.61
CA ALA A 58 2.79 -1.81 -11.25
C ALA A 58 2.37 -0.47 -11.86
N ALA A 59 1.52 -0.47 -12.89
CA ALA A 59 1.03 0.79 -13.45
C ALA A 59 0.23 1.57 -12.41
N ALA A 60 0.76 2.72 -12.01
CA ALA A 60 0.23 3.53 -10.94
C ALA A 60 0.41 5.03 -11.21
N ASP A 61 -0.54 5.81 -10.72
CA ASP A 61 -0.39 7.25 -10.55
C ASP A 61 0.16 7.53 -9.15
N ILE A 62 1.31 8.20 -9.06
CA ILE A 62 1.94 8.51 -7.78
C ILE A 62 1.86 10.02 -7.55
N GLU A 63 1.21 10.40 -6.46
CA GLU A 63 1.01 11.78 -6.04
C GLU A 63 1.73 12.02 -4.72
N SER A 64 2.73 12.91 -4.71
CA SER A 64 3.44 13.30 -3.50
C SER A 64 2.60 14.27 -2.67
N THR A 65 2.66 14.12 -1.35
CA THR A 65 1.94 14.95 -0.37
C THR A 65 2.92 15.46 0.69
N SER A 66 2.49 16.40 1.52
CA SER A 66 3.33 16.95 2.60
C SER A 66 3.72 15.92 3.68
N THR A 67 3.04 14.77 3.74
CA THR A 67 3.25 13.74 4.78
C THR A 67 3.63 12.37 4.19
N GLY A 68 3.98 12.30 2.91
CA GLY A 68 4.27 11.04 2.21
C GLY A 68 3.73 11.05 0.79
N ARG A 69 3.08 9.97 0.35
CA ARG A 69 2.58 9.85 -1.04
C ARG A 69 1.33 8.98 -1.16
N ILE A 70 0.58 9.20 -2.23
CA ILE A 70 -0.60 8.42 -2.59
C ILE A 70 -0.28 7.68 -3.89
N VAL A 71 -0.41 6.35 -3.88
CA VAL A 71 -0.24 5.48 -5.04
C VAL A 71 -1.61 4.98 -5.47
N LYS A 72 -2.04 5.38 -6.67
CA LYS A 72 -3.32 5.01 -7.27
C LYS A 72 -3.07 3.99 -8.35
N LEU A 73 -3.35 2.72 -8.07
CA LEU A 73 -3.12 1.66 -9.04
C LEU A 73 -4.10 1.77 -10.21
N ARG A 74 -3.62 1.48 -11.41
CA ARG A 74 -4.42 1.48 -12.66
C ARG A 74 -4.82 0.07 -13.07
N GLU A 75 -4.24 -0.94 -12.43
CA GLU A 75 -4.50 -2.34 -12.70
C GLU A 75 -4.49 -3.17 -11.42
N LYS A 76 -4.68 -4.48 -11.56
CA LYS A 76 -4.55 -5.42 -10.45
C LYS A 76 -3.07 -5.55 -10.09
N ALA A 77 -2.76 -5.46 -8.81
CA ALA A 77 -1.41 -5.67 -8.31
C ALA A 77 -1.42 -6.51 -7.03
N THR A 78 -0.23 -6.87 -6.60
CA THR A 78 0.08 -7.64 -5.41
C THR A 78 1.02 -6.82 -4.54
N LEU A 79 0.74 -6.80 -3.25
CA LEU A 79 1.64 -6.26 -2.25
C LEU A 79 2.50 -7.42 -1.74
N ALA A 80 3.82 -7.26 -1.79
CA ALA A 80 4.77 -8.19 -1.20
C ALA A 80 5.51 -7.49 -0.06
N GLU A 81 5.61 -8.17 1.08
CA GLU A 81 6.46 -7.79 2.20
C GLU A 81 7.82 -8.49 2.07
N GLY A 82 8.88 -7.71 2.22
CA GLY A 82 10.27 -8.13 2.23
C GLY A 82 10.86 -8.05 3.63
N GLU A 83 12.18 -7.92 3.71
CA GLU A 83 12.87 -7.84 4.99
C GLU A 83 12.61 -6.49 5.70
N SER A 84 12.50 -6.51 7.03
CA SER A 84 12.40 -5.30 7.85
C SER A 84 11.19 -4.40 7.55
N ASP A 85 10.00 -4.99 7.39
CA ASP A 85 8.75 -4.25 7.11
C ASP A 85 8.84 -3.41 5.79
N GLN A 86 9.64 -3.86 4.81
CA GLN A 86 9.74 -3.24 3.50
C GLN A 86 8.69 -3.80 2.55
N PHE A 87 7.88 -2.93 1.96
CA PHE A 87 6.80 -3.32 1.05
C PHE A 87 7.14 -2.95 -0.39
N SER A 88 6.71 -3.81 -1.31
CA SER A 88 6.77 -3.59 -2.75
C SER A 88 5.43 -3.92 -3.41
N ILE A 89 5.05 -3.16 -4.42
CA ILE A 89 3.84 -3.43 -5.22
C ILE A 89 4.27 -3.94 -6.59
N ARG A 90 3.70 -5.07 -7.04
CA ARG A 90 4.04 -5.74 -8.31
C ARG A 90 2.81 -6.31 -9.02
#